data_AF-A0A432HWC1-F1
#
_entry.id   AF-A0A432HWC1-F1
#
_cell.length_a   1.000
_cell.length_b   1.000
_cell.length_c   1.000
_cell.angle_alpha   90.00
_cell.angle_beta   90.00
_cell.angle_gamma   90.00
#
_symmetry.space_group_name_H-M   'P 1'
#
loop_
_entity.id
_entity.type
_entity.pdbx_description
1 polymer ?
#
loop_
_entity_poly.entity_id
_entity_poly.type
_entity_poly.pdbx_seq_one_letter_code
_entity_poly.pdbx_strand_id
1 'polypeptide(L)'
;MGNRLTGMLTCVVLVGGSLVWFTLPGRAAEGDITGTITSSNGSEEGVWVIAETTDLPTKFIKSVVTGDGGRYLIPDLPEASYKVWVRGYGLLDSAGVTAAPGATVDIRATVAPTPVEAARVYPANYWYSLIEPPAPGEFPGTGPDGNGIAANLQNQGQWVDIQKQGCMLCHQLGNRIIRQIDNLEQFDSTLAAWDHRVKMGQRGSQMTNVMSRFGRERGLQMFA
;
A
#
# COMPACT_ATOMS: atom_id res chain seq x y z
N MET A 1 -63.71 15.82 50.33
CA MET A 1 -62.46 15.04 50.43
C MET A 1 -62.09 14.55 49.04
N GLY A 2 -60.98 15.03 48.50
CA GLY A 2 -60.51 14.69 47.15
C GLY A 2 -59.28 15.53 46.80
N ASN A 3 -58.10 15.07 47.21
CA ASN A 3 -56.82 15.66 46.88
C ASN A 3 -56.55 15.57 45.37
N ARG A 4 -56.00 16.64 44.77
CA ARG A 4 -55.21 16.54 43.54
C ARG A 4 -53.90 17.31 43.71
N LEU A 5 -52.81 16.54 43.75
CA LEU A 5 -51.43 17.00 43.74
C LEU A 5 -51.03 17.54 42.35
N THR A 6 -50.40 18.71 42.38
CA THR A 6 -49.10 19.09 41.83
C THR A 6 -48.55 18.38 40.58
N GLY A 7 -48.16 19.19 39.59
CA GLY A 7 -47.16 18.84 38.59
C GLY A 7 -46.47 20.11 38.07
N MET A 8 -45.27 20.41 38.56
CA MET A 8 -44.41 21.50 38.07
C MET A 8 -43.29 20.86 37.24
N LEU A 9 -43.23 21.19 35.96
CA LEU A 9 -42.23 20.69 35.02
C LEU A 9 -40.99 21.58 35.09
N THR A 10 -39.83 21.01 35.42
CA THR A 10 -38.53 21.70 35.39
C THR A 10 -37.76 21.24 34.16
N CYS A 11 -37.55 22.12 33.18
CA CYS A 11 -36.68 21.87 32.03
C CYS A 11 -35.21 22.10 32.41
N VAL A 12 -34.40 21.04 32.36
CA VAL A 12 -32.94 21.11 32.46
C VAL A 12 -32.35 21.25 31.05
N VAL A 13 -31.63 22.35 30.79
CA VAL A 13 -30.84 22.54 29.58
C VAL A 13 -29.41 22.05 29.85
N LEU A 14 -29.00 20.99 29.16
CA LEU A 14 -27.62 20.50 29.18
C LEU A 14 -26.81 21.19 28.06
N VAL A 15 -25.81 21.98 28.44
CA VAL A 15 -24.80 22.53 27.51
C VAL A 15 -23.73 21.46 27.30
N GLY A 16 -23.66 20.90 26.09
CA GLY A 16 -22.64 19.92 25.71
C GLY A 16 -21.29 20.60 25.45
N GLY A 17 -20.29 20.30 26.28
CA GLY A 17 -18.90 20.67 26.03
C GLY A 17 -18.28 19.73 25.00
N SER A 18 -17.88 20.26 23.84
CA SER A 18 -17.11 19.51 22.85
C SER A 18 -15.67 19.35 23.34
N LEU A 19 -15.27 18.12 23.68
CA LEU A 19 -13.88 17.77 23.93
C LEU A 19 -13.11 17.76 22.60
N VAL A 20 -12.36 18.82 22.35
CA VAL A 20 -11.36 18.87 21.27
C VAL A 20 -10.14 18.07 21.75
N TRP A 21 -9.91 16.91 21.13
CA TRP A 21 -8.73 16.10 21.39
C TRP A 21 -7.52 16.76 20.71
N PHE A 22 -6.72 17.50 21.47
CA PHE A 22 -5.41 17.92 21.01
C PHE A 22 -4.45 16.73 21.09
N THR A 23 -4.09 16.16 19.95
CA THR A 23 -2.90 15.29 19.85
C THR A 23 -1.67 16.18 20.01
N LEU A 24 -1.01 16.13 21.16
CA LEU A 24 0.31 16.73 21.30
C LEU A 24 1.28 15.95 20.39
N PRO A 25 2.10 16.61 19.56
CA PRO A 25 3.13 15.94 18.80
C PRO A 25 4.06 15.18 19.76
N GLY A 26 4.40 13.94 19.44
CA GLY A 26 5.29 13.12 20.25
C GLY A 26 6.60 13.84 20.48
N ARG A 27 6.98 14.06 21.75
CA ARG A 27 8.32 14.53 22.09
C ARG A 27 9.28 13.36 22.01
N ALA A 28 10.45 13.58 21.40
CA ALA A 28 11.53 12.62 21.44
C ALA A 28 11.89 12.31 22.89
N ALA A 29 11.87 11.03 23.25
CA ALA A 29 12.38 10.52 24.51
C ALA A 29 13.88 10.21 24.41
N GLU A 30 14.51 10.05 25.57
CA GLU A 30 15.89 9.56 25.64
C GLU A 30 15.94 8.13 25.07
N GLY A 31 16.75 7.92 24.02
CA GLY A 31 16.84 6.66 23.28
C GLY A 31 16.15 6.63 21.91
N ASP A 32 15.37 7.64 21.55
CA ASP A 32 14.77 7.71 20.21
C ASP A 32 15.82 8.06 19.16
N ILE A 33 15.79 7.41 18.00
CA ILE A 33 16.51 7.93 16.82
C ILE A 33 15.65 9.00 16.17
N THR A 34 16.16 10.21 16.04
CA THR A 34 15.43 11.36 15.46
C THR A 34 16.12 11.87 14.21
N GLY A 35 15.47 12.75 13.46
CA GLY A 35 16.11 13.45 12.36
C GLY A 35 15.13 14.13 11.41
N THR A 36 15.68 14.63 10.31
CA THR A 36 14.93 15.23 9.21
C THR A 36 15.29 14.59 7.87
N ILE A 37 14.29 14.48 7.00
CA ILE A 37 14.46 14.05 5.62
C ILE A 37 14.27 15.24 4.69
N THR A 38 15.25 15.46 3.83
CA THR A 38 15.22 16.53 2.81
C THR A 38 15.63 15.99 1.45
N SER A 39 15.30 16.71 0.39
CA SER A 39 15.76 16.43 -0.98
C SER A 39 16.08 17.73 -1.72
N SER A 40 16.22 17.67 -3.05
CA SER A 40 16.24 18.86 -3.90
C SER A 40 14.91 19.64 -3.90
N ASN A 41 13.80 19.00 -3.48
CA ASN A 41 12.47 19.63 -3.39
C ASN A 41 12.21 20.32 -2.04
N GLY A 42 13.14 20.23 -1.08
CA GLY A 42 12.97 20.75 0.27
C GLY A 42 12.76 19.62 1.29
N SER A 43 11.97 19.88 2.33
CA SER A 43 11.60 18.87 3.33
C SER A 43 10.67 17.81 2.74
N GLU A 44 10.90 16.55 3.09
CA GLU A 44 10.15 15.41 2.56
C GLU A 44 9.22 14.80 3.61
N GLU A 45 7.92 15.03 3.46
CA GLU A 45 6.86 14.51 4.33
C GLU A 45 6.29 13.20 3.76
N GLY A 46 5.74 12.33 4.60
CA GLY A 46 5.18 11.05 4.14
C GLY A 46 6.22 10.00 3.72
N VAL A 47 7.50 10.21 4.04
CA VAL A 47 8.60 9.29 3.74
C VAL A 47 8.73 8.23 4.83
N TRP A 48 8.87 6.97 4.43
CA TRP A 48 9.17 5.88 5.35
C TRP A 48 10.63 5.95 5.79
N VAL A 49 10.86 6.09 7.09
CA VAL A 49 12.18 5.96 7.70
C VAL A 49 12.26 4.61 8.38
N ILE A 50 13.24 3.80 7.98
CA ILE A 50 13.32 2.38 8.30
C ILE A 50 14.63 2.13 9.04
N ALA A 51 14.54 1.66 10.28
CA ALA A 51 15.66 1.13 11.04
C ALA A 51 15.61 -0.41 11.00
N GLU A 52 16.67 -1.05 10.50
CA GLU A 52 16.81 -2.50 10.54
C GLU A 52 18.13 -2.93 11.21
N THR A 53 18.10 -4.05 11.91
CA THR A 53 19.28 -4.66 12.55
C THR A 53 19.22 -6.19 12.50
N THR A 54 20.40 -6.80 12.52
CA THR A 54 20.61 -8.24 12.69
C THR A 54 21.42 -8.55 13.96
N ASP A 55 21.68 -7.55 14.80
CA ASP A 55 22.48 -7.70 16.03
C ASP A 55 21.66 -8.33 17.18
N LEU A 56 20.34 -8.39 17.02
CA LEU A 56 19.41 -9.03 17.94
C LEU A 56 19.23 -10.52 17.59
N PRO A 57 18.70 -11.36 18.50
CA PRO A 57 18.47 -12.78 18.24
C PRO A 57 17.59 -13.09 17.02
N THR A 58 16.80 -12.12 16.57
CA THR A 58 16.03 -12.16 15.32
C THR A 58 16.22 -10.85 14.55
N LYS A 59 16.07 -10.90 13.22
CA LYS A 59 16.06 -9.67 12.41
C LYS A 59 14.96 -8.75 12.93
N PHE A 60 15.33 -7.52 13.25
CA PHE A 60 14.41 -6.50 13.71
C PHE A 60 14.31 -5.38 12.67
N ILE A 61 13.08 -4.94 12.41
CA ILE A 61 12.79 -3.81 11.52
C ILE A 61 11.70 -2.97 12.18
N LYS A 62 11.92 -1.66 12.31
CA LYS A 62 10.90 -0.69 12.72
C LYS A 62 10.90 0.47 11.74
N SER A 63 9.71 0.86 11.30
CA SER A 63 9.52 1.96 10.36
C SER A 63 8.56 3.00 10.90
N VAL A 64 8.88 4.27 10.66
CA VAL A 64 7.98 5.41 10.92
C VAL A 64 7.80 6.20 9.64
N VAL A 65 6.92 7.19 9.67
CA VAL A 65 6.67 8.09 8.53
C VAL A 65 7.01 9.51 8.95
N THR A 66 7.71 10.27 8.11
CA THR A 66 7.99 11.68 8.37
C THR A 66 6.71 12.50 8.42
N GLY A 67 6.62 13.40 9.40
CA GLY A 67 5.57 14.41 9.49
C GLY A 67 6.08 15.78 9.03
N ASP A 68 5.43 16.84 9.53
CA ASP A 68 5.69 18.24 9.18
C ASP A 68 7.19 18.59 9.17
N GLY A 69 7.63 19.17 8.07
CA GLY A 69 9.03 19.59 7.87
C GLY A 69 10.00 18.42 7.64
N GLY A 70 9.49 17.23 7.32
CA GLY A 70 10.28 16.03 7.09
C GLY A 70 10.85 15.41 8.36
N ARG A 71 10.35 15.80 9.54
CA ARG A 71 10.83 15.31 10.83
C ARG A 71 10.33 13.91 11.13
N TYR A 72 11.15 13.12 11.79
CA TYR A 72 10.76 11.82 12.31
C TYR A 72 11.41 11.52 13.67
N LEU A 73 10.84 10.55 14.36
CA LEU A 73 11.45 9.87 15.50
C LEU A 73 11.09 8.39 15.44
N ILE A 74 12.05 7.51 15.71
CA ILE A 74 11.87 6.06 15.83
C ILE A 74 12.01 5.73 17.31
N PRO A 75 10.90 5.44 18.02
CA PRO A 75 10.94 5.22 19.46
C PRO A 75 11.27 3.77 19.81
N ASP A 76 11.50 3.50 21.09
CA ASP A 76 11.55 2.15 21.70
C ASP A 76 12.39 1.13 20.90
N LEU A 77 13.58 1.54 20.46
CA LEU A 77 14.53 0.64 19.82
C LEU A 77 15.34 -0.10 20.90
N PRO A 78 15.42 -1.44 20.87
CA PRO A 78 16.38 -2.16 21.70
C PRO A 78 17.81 -1.68 21.47
N GLU A 79 18.67 -1.79 22.48
CA GLU A 79 20.10 -1.51 22.37
C GLU A 79 20.76 -2.41 21.31
N ALA A 80 21.14 -1.81 20.18
CA ALA A 80 21.79 -2.44 19.04
C ALA A 80 22.30 -1.38 18.05
N SER A 81 23.09 -1.80 17.06
CA SER A 81 23.40 -0.97 15.90
C SER A 81 22.33 -1.16 14.82
N TYR A 82 21.83 -0.07 14.25
CA TYR A 82 20.80 -0.07 13.22
C TYR A 82 21.32 0.55 11.92
N LYS A 83 20.92 -0.02 10.79
CA LYS A 83 20.97 0.64 9.50
C LYS A 83 19.68 1.43 9.31
N VAL A 84 19.77 2.76 9.32
CA VAL A 84 18.66 3.68 9.09
C VAL A 84 18.68 4.16 7.65
N TRP A 85 17.60 3.96 6.91
CA TRP A 85 17.47 4.37 5.52
C TRP A 85 16.04 4.80 5.21
N VAL A 86 15.84 5.48 4.08
CA VAL A 86 14.53 5.99 3.69
C VAL A 86 14.06 5.49 2.34
N ARG A 87 12.74 5.44 2.22
CA ARG A 87 11.97 5.15 1.01
C ARG A 87 10.78 6.08 0.96
N GLY A 88 10.39 6.56 -0.22
CA GLY A 88 9.22 7.42 -0.37
C GLY A 88 8.67 7.46 -1.79
N TYR A 89 7.44 7.92 -1.94
CA TYR A 89 6.89 8.17 -3.27
C TYR A 89 7.67 9.28 -3.97
N GLY A 90 8.09 9.04 -5.23
CA GLY A 90 8.88 10.02 -5.99
C GLY A 90 10.38 10.03 -5.66
N LEU A 91 10.82 9.20 -4.72
CA LEU A 91 12.21 9.11 -4.28
C LEU A 91 12.84 7.77 -4.69
N LEU A 92 14.16 7.73 -4.78
CA LEU A 92 14.93 6.48 -4.76
C LEU A 92 15.14 6.03 -3.30
N ASP A 93 15.37 4.73 -3.09
CA ASP A 93 15.85 4.26 -1.79
C ASP A 93 17.19 4.93 -1.46
N SER A 94 17.34 5.44 -0.23
CA SER A 94 18.59 6.03 0.20
C SER A 94 19.64 4.97 0.53
N ALA A 95 20.91 5.38 0.54
CA ALA A 95 21.91 4.64 1.29
C ALA A 95 21.51 4.58 2.78
N GLY A 96 21.91 3.51 3.47
CA GLY A 96 21.71 3.39 4.90
C GLY A 96 22.83 4.06 5.69
N VAL A 97 22.45 4.68 6.80
CA VAL A 97 23.34 5.28 7.80
C VAL A 97 23.32 4.41 9.05
N THR A 98 24.48 4.04 9.55
CA THR A 98 24.59 3.29 10.81
C THR A 98 24.34 4.22 12.00
N ALA A 99 23.43 3.85 12.90
CA ALA A 99 23.07 4.63 14.07
C ALA A 99 22.64 3.72 15.24
N ALA A 100 22.68 4.27 16.46
CA ALA A 100 22.21 3.61 17.68
C ALA A 100 21.07 4.43 18.31
N PRO A 101 20.27 3.85 19.23
CA PRO A 101 19.28 4.59 20.02
C PRO A 101 19.83 5.92 20.57
N GLY A 102 19.04 7.00 20.47
CA GLY A 102 19.43 8.36 20.88
C GLY A 102 20.18 9.19 19.82
N ALA A 103 20.52 8.61 18.66
CA ALA A 103 21.16 9.35 17.58
C ALA A 103 20.22 10.35 16.89
N THR A 104 20.80 11.43 16.35
CA THR A 104 20.13 12.30 15.36
C THR A 104 20.72 12.01 13.99
N VAL A 105 19.88 11.66 13.02
CA VAL A 105 20.27 11.21 11.69
C VAL A 105 19.48 12.00 10.65
N ASP A 106 20.11 13.00 10.04
CA ASP A 106 19.53 13.70 8.90
C ASP A 106 19.90 12.98 7.60
N ILE A 107 18.91 12.72 6.74
CA ILE A 107 19.13 12.05 5.46
C ILE A 107 18.68 12.95 4.32
N ARG A 108 19.59 13.17 3.37
CA ARG A 108 19.28 13.79 2.08
C ARG A 108 18.84 12.71 1.08
N ALA A 109 17.54 12.58 0.88
CA ALA A 109 16.95 11.68 -0.09
C ALA A 109 17.23 12.15 -1.53
N THR A 110 17.23 11.19 -2.45
CA THR A 110 17.39 11.45 -3.88
C THR A 110 16.04 11.39 -4.57
N VAL A 111 15.64 12.49 -5.22
CA VAL A 111 14.44 12.51 -6.08
C VAL A 111 14.69 11.59 -7.26
N ALA A 112 13.74 10.70 -7.52
CA ALA A 112 13.84 9.79 -8.66
C ALA A 112 13.83 10.60 -9.98
N PRO A 113 14.74 10.31 -10.91
CA PRO A 113 14.85 11.10 -12.15
C PRO A 113 13.68 10.88 -13.11
N THR A 114 12.93 9.78 -12.96
CA THR A 114 11.76 9.46 -13.78
C THR A 114 10.66 8.81 -12.96
N PRO A 115 9.38 8.89 -13.40
CA PRO A 115 8.28 8.16 -12.77
C PRO A 115 8.50 6.64 -12.73
N VAL A 116 9.16 6.08 -13.75
CA VAL A 116 9.49 4.64 -13.81
C VAL A 116 10.48 4.26 -12.72
N GLU A 117 11.50 5.08 -12.47
CA GLU A 117 12.46 4.84 -11.39
C GLU A 117 11.79 5.00 -10.01
N ALA A 118 10.94 6.02 -9.82
CA ALA A 118 10.17 6.20 -8.60
C ALA A 118 9.30 4.98 -8.28
N ALA A 119 8.58 4.46 -9.28
CA ALA A 119 7.64 3.35 -9.12
C ALA A 119 8.33 1.99 -8.85
N ARG A 120 9.67 1.92 -8.83
CA ARG A 120 10.40 0.71 -8.45
C ARG A 120 10.28 0.41 -6.96
N VAL A 121 10.20 1.43 -6.11
CA VAL A 121 10.17 1.30 -4.65
C VAL A 121 8.77 1.38 -4.06
N TYR A 122 7.76 1.70 -4.88
CA TYR A 122 6.38 1.83 -4.42
C TYR A 122 5.90 0.51 -3.82
N PRO A 123 5.21 0.57 -2.66
CA PRO A 123 4.73 -0.64 -2.00
C PRO A 123 3.73 -1.30 -2.93
N ALA A 124 3.74 -2.63 -3.00
CA ALA A 124 3.06 -3.24 -4.12
C ALA A 124 1.52 -3.27 -4.02
N ASN A 125 0.95 -2.76 -2.92
CA ASN A 125 -0.46 -2.35 -2.84
C ASN A 125 -0.77 -1.07 -3.66
N TYR A 126 0.20 -0.17 -3.87
CA TYR A 126 0.03 0.99 -4.75
C TYR A 126 -0.37 0.56 -6.17
N TRP A 127 0.18 -0.56 -6.65
CA TRP A 127 -0.20 -1.11 -7.95
C TRP A 127 -1.66 -1.51 -8.06
N TYR A 128 -2.32 -1.78 -6.94
CA TYR A 128 -3.78 -2.00 -6.95
C TYR A 128 -4.56 -0.74 -7.31
N SER A 129 -4.00 0.45 -7.09
CA SER A 129 -4.60 1.71 -7.53
C SER A 129 -4.36 2.00 -9.02
N LEU A 130 -3.43 1.27 -9.66
CA LEU A 130 -3.10 1.44 -11.07
C LEU A 130 -3.78 0.41 -11.98
N ILE A 131 -4.36 -0.66 -11.41
CA ILE A 131 -5.12 -1.62 -12.21
C ILE A 131 -6.50 -1.02 -12.49
N GLU A 132 -6.95 -1.15 -13.73
CA GLU A 132 -8.22 -0.63 -14.21
C GLU A 132 -9.19 -1.79 -14.51
N PRO A 133 -10.00 -2.24 -13.53
CA PRO A 133 -11.11 -3.16 -13.81
C PRO A 133 -12.06 -2.60 -14.88
N PRO A 134 -12.76 -3.47 -15.64
CA PRO A 134 -13.83 -3.04 -16.55
C PRO A 134 -14.81 -2.10 -15.85
N ALA A 135 -15.27 -1.08 -16.55
CA ALA A 135 -16.14 -0.05 -15.99
C ALA A 135 -17.48 -0.66 -15.52
N PRO A 136 -18.18 -0.07 -14.53
CA PRO A 136 -19.45 -0.60 -14.03
C PRO A 136 -20.51 -0.82 -15.13
N GLY A 137 -20.55 0.04 -16.15
CA GLY A 137 -21.48 -0.05 -17.27
C GLY A 137 -21.19 -1.16 -18.29
N GLU A 138 -20.06 -1.87 -18.14
CA GLU A 138 -19.74 -3.03 -18.99
C GLU A 138 -20.40 -4.32 -18.49
N PHE A 139 -21.05 -4.31 -17.32
CA PHE A 139 -21.72 -5.47 -16.76
C PHE A 139 -23.25 -5.42 -17.04
N PRO A 140 -23.93 -6.58 -17.15
CA PRO A 140 -23.43 -7.94 -16.95
C PRO A 140 -22.50 -8.41 -18.08
N GLY A 141 -21.69 -9.44 -17.79
CA GLY A 141 -20.90 -10.12 -18.80
C GLY A 141 -21.81 -10.78 -19.85
N THR A 142 -21.36 -10.78 -21.10
CA THR A 142 -22.10 -11.33 -22.24
C THR A 142 -21.35 -12.46 -22.95
N GLY A 143 -20.22 -12.90 -22.41
CA GLY A 143 -19.43 -14.02 -22.92
C GLY A 143 -18.53 -13.65 -24.10
N PRO A 144 -17.85 -14.65 -24.70
CA PRO A 144 -16.86 -14.43 -25.76
C PRO A 144 -17.41 -13.72 -27.01
N ASP A 145 -18.65 -14.01 -27.39
CA ASP A 145 -19.30 -13.39 -28.56
C ASP A 145 -19.85 -11.98 -28.27
N GLY A 146 -19.68 -11.49 -27.04
CA GLY A 146 -20.11 -10.16 -26.58
C GLY A 146 -18.94 -9.31 -26.08
N ASN A 147 -19.03 -8.81 -24.84
CA ASN A 147 -18.01 -7.97 -24.20
C ASN A 147 -16.81 -8.77 -23.66
N GLY A 148 -16.76 -10.08 -23.87
CA GLY A 148 -15.68 -10.96 -23.42
C GLY A 148 -15.65 -11.23 -21.91
N ILE A 149 -16.50 -10.55 -21.10
CA ILE A 149 -16.64 -10.81 -19.67
C ILE A 149 -17.50 -12.06 -19.48
N ALA A 150 -17.11 -12.95 -18.55
CA ALA A 150 -17.87 -14.16 -18.26
C ALA A 150 -19.33 -13.86 -17.90
N ALA A 151 -20.28 -14.57 -18.51
CA ALA A 151 -21.71 -14.28 -18.42
C ALA A 151 -22.30 -14.39 -17.01
N ASN A 152 -21.59 -15.05 -16.08
CA ASN A 152 -21.97 -15.16 -14.68
C ASN A 152 -21.56 -13.93 -13.84
N LEU A 153 -20.74 -13.01 -14.37
CA LEU A 153 -20.39 -11.75 -13.71
C LEU A 153 -21.45 -10.69 -13.99
N GLN A 154 -22.19 -10.30 -12.96
CA GLN A 154 -23.30 -9.36 -13.02
C GLN A 154 -22.91 -7.93 -12.67
N ASN A 155 -21.78 -7.72 -11.98
CA ASN A 155 -21.30 -6.39 -11.60
C ASN A 155 -19.77 -6.34 -11.41
N GLN A 156 -19.22 -5.13 -11.43
CA GLN A 156 -17.79 -4.86 -11.24
C GLN A 156 -17.25 -5.37 -9.89
N GLY A 157 -18.08 -5.38 -8.83
CA GLY A 157 -17.67 -5.90 -7.53
C GLY A 157 -17.26 -7.37 -7.58
N GLN A 158 -17.95 -8.20 -8.38
CA GLN A 158 -17.59 -9.60 -8.58
C GLN A 158 -16.29 -9.77 -9.39
N TRP A 159 -15.99 -8.86 -10.30
CA TRP A 159 -14.69 -8.82 -10.97
C TRP A 159 -13.57 -8.52 -9.96
N VAL A 160 -13.75 -7.47 -9.16
CA VAL A 160 -12.78 -7.09 -8.11
C VAL A 160 -12.59 -8.23 -7.10
N ASP A 161 -13.67 -8.94 -6.76
CA ASP A 161 -13.60 -10.13 -5.90
C ASP A 161 -12.70 -11.23 -6.45
N ILE A 162 -12.89 -11.63 -7.72
CA ILE A 162 -12.02 -12.62 -8.38
C ILE A 162 -10.58 -12.13 -8.41
N GLN A 163 -10.37 -10.84 -8.70
CA GLN A 163 -9.02 -10.26 -8.74
C GLN A 163 -8.33 -10.36 -7.36
N LYS A 164 -9.03 -9.95 -6.29
CA LYS A 164 -8.49 -9.92 -4.93
C LYS A 164 -8.27 -11.34 -4.38
N GLN A 165 -9.26 -12.21 -4.51
CA GLN A 165 -9.21 -13.56 -3.94
C GLN A 165 -8.48 -14.58 -4.82
N GLY A 166 -8.53 -14.41 -6.14
CA GLY A 166 -8.02 -15.37 -7.12
C GLY A 166 -6.58 -15.10 -7.58
N CYS A 167 -6.17 -13.84 -7.68
CA CYS A 167 -4.83 -13.48 -8.18
C CYS A 167 -3.93 -12.87 -7.10
N MET A 168 -4.49 -12.08 -6.18
CA MET A 168 -3.70 -11.30 -5.21
C MET A 168 -3.48 -12.02 -3.86
N LEU A 169 -4.08 -13.20 -3.66
CA LEU A 169 -3.96 -13.94 -2.41
C LEU A 169 -2.58 -14.62 -2.24
N CYS A 170 -2.00 -15.12 -3.32
CA CYS A 170 -0.80 -15.97 -3.26
C CYS A 170 0.49 -15.21 -3.55
N HIS A 171 0.42 -14.17 -4.37
CA HIS A 171 1.56 -13.33 -4.70
C HIS A 171 1.12 -11.88 -4.90
N GLN A 172 2.02 -10.97 -4.57
CA GLN A 172 1.76 -9.55 -4.67
C GLN A 172 2.00 -9.05 -6.10
N LEU A 173 0.94 -8.54 -6.77
CA LEU A 173 0.99 -8.14 -8.18
C LEU A 173 1.97 -7.00 -8.50
N GLY A 174 2.22 -6.10 -7.53
CA GLY A 174 3.14 -4.98 -7.73
C GLY A 174 4.63 -5.33 -7.62
N ASN A 175 4.99 -6.61 -7.43
CA ASN A 175 6.41 -6.99 -7.44
C ASN A 175 6.96 -6.98 -8.87
N ARG A 176 8.24 -6.63 -9.04
CA ARG A 176 8.90 -6.54 -10.36
C ARG A 176 8.66 -7.79 -11.22
N ILE A 177 8.83 -8.97 -10.63
CA ILE A 177 8.71 -10.27 -11.30
C ILE A 177 7.32 -10.45 -11.93
N ILE A 178 6.28 -9.86 -11.34
CA ILE A 178 4.92 -9.92 -11.87
C ILE A 178 4.69 -8.81 -12.89
N ARG A 179 5.15 -7.58 -12.61
CA ARG A 179 4.98 -6.41 -13.47
C ARG A 179 5.74 -6.46 -14.79
N GLN A 180 6.87 -7.17 -14.83
CA GLN A 180 7.78 -7.18 -15.96
C GLN A 180 7.86 -8.57 -16.57
N ILE A 181 8.01 -8.59 -17.89
CA ILE A 181 8.31 -9.78 -18.67
C ILE A 181 9.68 -9.51 -19.29
N ASP A 182 10.73 -10.04 -18.64
CA ASP A 182 12.11 -9.78 -19.07
C ASP A 182 12.45 -10.45 -20.41
N ASN A 183 11.67 -11.45 -20.83
CA ASN A 183 11.84 -12.23 -22.07
C ASN A 183 10.70 -12.02 -23.08
N LEU A 184 10.20 -10.79 -23.17
CA LEU A 184 9.04 -10.44 -24.02
C LEU A 184 9.29 -10.77 -25.50
N GLU A 185 10.55 -10.72 -25.94
CA GLU A 185 10.98 -11.06 -27.31
C GLU A 185 10.70 -12.51 -27.73
N GLN A 186 10.39 -13.40 -26.77
CA GLN A 186 10.01 -14.79 -27.04
C GLN A 186 8.51 -14.97 -27.30
N PHE A 187 7.73 -13.90 -27.26
CA PHE A 187 6.28 -13.91 -27.41
C PHE A 187 5.82 -12.88 -28.44
N ASP A 188 4.68 -13.17 -29.09
CA ASP A 188 4.10 -12.27 -30.10
C ASP A 188 3.53 -10.97 -29.49
N SER A 189 3.22 -10.96 -28.19
CA SER A 189 2.66 -9.82 -27.47
C SER A 189 2.79 -9.97 -25.95
N THR A 190 2.56 -8.88 -25.20
CA THR A 190 2.46 -8.93 -23.73
C THR A 190 1.30 -9.81 -23.28
N LEU A 191 0.20 -9.84 -24.05
CA LEU A 191 -0.95 -10.70 -23.79
C LEU A 191 -0.57 -12.18 -23.92
N ALA A 192 0.15 -12.57 -24.97
CA ALA A 192 0.63 -13.95 -25.14
C ALA A 192 1.59 -14.36 -24.02
N ALA A 193 2.48 -13.46 -23.61
CA ALA A 193 3.39 -13.69 -22.50
C ALA A 193 2.66 -13.86 -21.15
N TRP A 194 1.64 -13.04 -20.87
CA TRP A 194 0.79 -13.19 -19.69
C TRP A 194 -0.04 -14.47 -19.71
N ASP A 195 -0.62 -14.81 -20.85
CA ASP A 195 -1.37 -16.04 -21.07
C ASP A 195 -0.51 -17.27 -20.80
N HIS A 196 0.74 -17.25 -21.26
CA HIS A 196 1.73 -18.27 -20.96
C HIS A 196 2.06 -18.30 -19.46
N ARG A 197 2.36 -17.14 -18.84
CA ARG A 197 2.76 -17.05 -17.43
C ARG A 197 1.72 -17.64 -16.47
N VAL A 198 0.43 -17.38 -16.68
CA VAL A 198 -0.64 -17.93 -15.82
C VAL A 198 -0.86 -19.44 -15.98
N LYS A 199 -0.27 -20.06 -17.01
CA LYS A 199 -0.28 -21.52 -17.22
C LYS A 199 0.91 -22.21 -16.55
N MET A 200 1.91 -21.46 -16.08
CA MET A 200 3.17 -22.03 -15.60
C MET A 200 3.14 -22.45 -14.13
N GLY A 201 4.01 -23.41 -13.79
CA GLY A 201 4.25 -23.88 -12.43
C GLY A 201 3.16 -24.78 -11.86
N GLN A 202 3.34 -25.21 -10.60
CA GLN A 202 2.47 -26.18 -9.92
C GLN A 202 1.01 -25.72 -9.79
N ARG A 203 0.77 -24.40 -9.79
CA ARG A 203 -0.56 -23.79 -9.72
C ARG A 203 -1.10 -23.31 -11.08
N GLY A 204 -0.44 -23.64 -12.20
CA GLY A 204 -0.84 -23.16 -13.52
C GLY A 204 -2.28 -23.50 -13.92
N SER A 205 -2.75 -24.71 -13.58
CA SER A 205 -4.15 -25.11 -13.80
C SER A 205 -5.13 -24.26 -12.99
N GLN A 206 -4.82 -24.01 -11.71
CA GLN A 206 -5.62 -23.15 -10.83
C GLN A 206 -5.66 -21.71 -11.35
N MET A 207 -4.51 -21.13 -11.69
CA MET A 207 -4.40 -19.76 -12.21
C MET A 207 -5.12 -19.63 -13.56
N THR A 208 -5.02 -20.64 -14.42
CA THR A 208 -5.78 -20.73 -15.69
C THR A 208 -7.29 -20.71 -15.44
N ASN A 209 -7.77 -21.49 -14.47
CA ASN A 209 -9.19 -21.52 -14.11
C ASN A 209 -9.66 -20.17 -13.54
N VAL A 210 -8.84 -19.50 -12.72
CA VAL A 210 -9.14 -18.14 -12.25
C VAL A 210 -9.25 -17.17 -13.41
N MET A 211 -8.32 -17.21 -14.37
CA MET A 211 -8.37 -16.34 -15.54
C MET A 211 -9.64 -16.56 -16.36
N SER A 212 -10.08 -17.81 -16.52
CA SER A 212 -11.34 -18.13 -17.21
C SER A 212 -12.58 -17.59 -16.51
N ARG A 213 -12.56 -17.38 -15.18
CA ARG A 213 -13.70 -16.81 -14.42
C ARG A 213 -13.95 -15.34 -14.75
N PHE A 214 -12.96 -14.62 -15.28
CA PHE A 214 -13.15 -13.26 -15.80
C PHE A 214 -13.79 -13.25 -17.19
N GLY A 215 -13.68 -14.34 -17.94
CA GLY A 215 -13.67 -14.32 -19.39
C GLY A 215 -12.22 -14.13 -19.84
N ARG A 216 -11.58 -15.23 -20.25
CA ARG A 216 -10.12 -15.36 -20.30
C ARG A 216 -9.43 -14.20 -21.01
N GLU A 217 -9.85 -13.91 -22.24
CA GLU A 217 -9.23 -12.88 -23.05
C GLU A 217 -9.40 -11.49 -22.43
N ARG A 218 -10.61 -11.15 -21.98
CA ARG A 218 -10.90 -9.87 -21.31
C ARG A 218 -10.10 -9.71 -20.01
N GLY A 219 -9.94 -10.79 -19.24
CA GLY A 219 -9.10 -10.81 -18.05
C GLY A 219 -7.62 -10.56 -18.38
N LEU A 220 -7.09 -11.27 -19.38
CA LEU A 220 -5.71 -11.11 -19.82
C LEU A 220 -5.42 -9.70 -20.34
N GLN A 221 -6.34 -9.10 -21.10
CA GLN A 221 -6.21 -7.72 -21.60
C GLN A 221 -6.03 -6.68 -20.48
N MET A 222 -6.64 -6.87 -19.31
CA MET A 222 -6.48 -5.96 -18.18
C MET A 222 -5.09 -6.08 -17.52
N PHE A 223 -4.51 -7.28 -17.51
CA PHE A 223 -3.22 -7.52 -16.84
C PHE A 223 -2.01 -7.36 -17.77
N ALA A 224 -2.21 -7.44 -19.08
CA ALA A 224 -1.17 -7.46 -20.11
C ALA A 224 -0.66 -6.09 -20.55
#